data_AF-A0AAE7CYK4-F1
#
_entry.id   AF-A0AAE7CYK4-F1
#
_cell.length_a   1.000
_cell.length_b   1.000
_cell.length_c   1.000
_cell.angle_alpha   90.00
_cell.angle_beta   90.00
_cell.angle_gamma   90.00
#
_symmetry.space_group_name_H-M   'P 1'
#
loop_
_entity.id
_entity.type
_entity.pdbx_description
1 polymer ?
#
loop_
_entity_poly.entity_id
_entity_poly.type
_entity_poly.pdbx_seq_one_letter_code
_entity_poly.pdbx_strand_id
1 'polypeptide(L)'
;MSEQVDQTFGGTWPYDPHRFGSSDGRMHFVDGGPRGGRPVVLVHGNPTWGMKEPAFRPELLERYWLRDFPKADVLRLEDASHYLQEDAHERIVPALVEFLGRS
;
A
#
# COMPACT_ATOMS: atom_id res chain seq x y z
N MET A 1 -31.39 1.90 -13.84
CA MET A 1 -31.07 2.18 -12.43
C MET A 1 -29.84 1.35 -12.10
N SER A 2 -28.71 1.98 -11.77
CA SER A 2 -27.50 1.24 -11.39
C SER A 2 -27.68 0.73 -9.97
N GLU A 3 -27.53 -0.58 -9.74
CA GLU A 3 -27.43 -1.13 -8.39
C GLU A 3 -26.26 -0.47 -7.66
N GLN A 4 -26.52 -0.04 -6.43
CA GLN A 4 -25.50 0.53 -5.58
C GLN A 4 -24.81 -0.64 -4.88
N VAL A 5 -23.58 -0.92 -5.29
CA VAL A 5 -22.79 -2.00 -4.69
C VAL A 5 -22.54 -1.68 -3.21
N ASP A 6 -22.79 -2.64 -2.33
CA ASP A 6 -22.40 -2.57 -0.93
C ASP A 6 -20.86 -2.53 -0.83
N GLN A 7 -20.33 -1.36 -0.48
CA GLN A 7 -18.89 -1.11 -0.34
C GLN A 7 -18.34 -1.50 1.04
N THR A 8 -19.19 -1.96 1.95
CA THR A 8 -18.77 -2.46 3.27
C THR A 8 -18.38 -3.94 3.23
N PHE A 9 -18.61 -4.61 2.09
CA PHE A 9 -18.40 -6.05 1.91
C PHE A 9 -19.15 -6.89 2.95
N GLY A 10 -20.44 -6.60 3.17
CA GLY A 10 -21.21 -7.26 4.22
C GLY A 10 -20.78 -6.85 5.64
N GLY A 11 -20.30 -5.61 5.81
CA GLY A 11 -19.86 -5.05 7.08
C GLY A 11 -18.46 -5.47 7.54
N THR A 12 -17.70 -6.24 6.75
CA THR A 12 -16.32 -6.64 7.11
C THR A 12 -15.29 -5.56 6.87
N TRP A 13 -15.65 -4.50 6.14
CA TRP A 13 -14.79 -3.35 5.86
C TRP A 13 -15.28 -2.11 6.63
N PRO A 14 -14.76 -1.83 7.83
CA PRO A 14 -15.27 -0.79 8.72
C PRO A 14 -14.72 0.61 8.41
N TYR A 15 -14.16 0.82 7.23
CA TYR A 15 -13.54 2.09 6.84
C TYR A 15 -14.45 2.87 5.90
N ASP A 16 -14.51 4.18 6.10
CA ASP A 16 -15.27 5.09 5.26
C ASP A 16 -14.73 5.08 3.81
N PRO A 17 -15.59 4.91 2.79
CA PRO A 17 -15.14 4.90 1.40
C PRO A 17 -14.89 6.32 0.92
N HIS A 18 -13.63 6.76 0.94
CA HIS A 18 -13.23 8.05 0.39
C HIS A 18 -12.73 7.96 -1.04
N ARG A 19 -12.98 9.02 -1.82
CA ARG A 19 -12.58 9.10 -3.23
C ARG A 19 -11.96 10.46 -3.50
N PHE A 20 -10.80 10.45 -4.15
CA PHE A 20 -10.11 11.64 -4.64
C PHE A 20 -10.16 11.64 -6.16
N GLY A 21 -10.62 12.74 -6.76
CA GLY A 21 -10.61 12.92 -8.21
C GLY A 21 -9.38 13.70 -8.65
N SER A 22 -8.65 13.19 -9.64
CA SER A 22 -7.56 13.87 -10.33
C SER A 22 -7.83 13.94 -11.83
N SER A 23 -6.97 14.64 -12.58
CA SER A 23 -6.98 14.63 -14.05
C SER A 23 -6.80 13.23 -14.64
N ASP A 24 -6.16 12.32 -13.90
CA ASP A 24 -5.79 10.97 -14.35
C ASP A 24 -6.79 9.90 -13.90
N GLY A 25 -7.86 10.28 -13.20
CA GLY A 25 -8.93 9.38 -12.80
C GLY A 25 -9.38 9.58 -11.36
N ARG A 26 -9.95 8.52 -10.78
CA ARG A 26 -10.49 8.54 -9.41
C ARG A 26 -9.78 7.50 -8.57
N MET A 27 -9.17 7.95 -7.48
CA MET A 27 -8.50 7.09 -6.51
C MET A 27 -9.39 6.88 -5.30
N HIS A 28 -9.57 5.62 -4.88
CA HIS A 28 -10.16 5.29 -3.58
C HIS A 28 -9.07 5.31 -2.51
N PHE A 29 -9.37 5.85 -1.33
CA PHE A 29 -8.42 5.87 -0.22
C PHE A 29 -9.14 5.67 1.11
N VAL A 30 -8.37 5.25 2.12
CA VAL A 30 -8.78 5.23 3.52
C VAL A 30 -7.94 6.26 4.25
N ASP A 31 -8.61 7.12 5.03
CA ASP A 31 -7.96 8.04 5.96
C ASP A 31 -8.42 7.68 7.37
N GLY A 32 -7.45 7.42 8.25
CA GLY A 32 -7.72 6.90 9.58
C GLY A 32 -6.61 7.27 10.55
N GLY A 33 -6.98 7.40 11.82
CA GLY A 33 -6.06 7.83 12.88
C GLY A 33 -6.32 9.26 13.36
N PRO A 34 -5.55 9.73 14.36
CA PRO A 34 -5.73 11.05 14.94
C PRO A 34 -5.29 12.16 13.98
N ARG A 35 -6.06 13.26 13.91
CA ARG A 35 -5.78 14.41 13.02
C ARG A 35 -4.44 15.10 13.24
N GLY A 36 -3.79 14.89 14.38
CA GLY A 36 -2.46 15.42 14.70
C GLY A 36 -1.33 14.38 14.63
N GLY A 37 -1.63 13.15 14.19
CA GLY A 37 -0.62 12.09 14.04
C GLY A 37 0.34 12.34 12.88
N ARG A 38 1.48 11.64 12.89
CA ARG A 38 2.41 11.66 11.75
C ARG A 38 1.72 11.03 10.53
N PRO A 39 1.60 11.73 9.40
CA PRO A 39 1.02 11.15 8.19
C PRO A 39 1.87 9.97 7.70
N VAL A 40 1.20 8.84 7.45
CA VAL A 40 1.81 7.66 6.84
C VAL A 40 1.09 7.38 5.53
N VAL A 41 1.82 7.36 4.42
CA VAL A 41 1.26 7.08 3.10
C VAL A 41 1.60 5.64 2.72
N LEU A 42 0.57 4.79 2.69
CA LEU A 42 0.66 3.42 2.18
C LEU A 42 0.17 3.43 0.73
N VAL A 43 1.10 3.29 -0.20
CA VAL A 43 0.80 3.05 -1.62
C VAL A 43 1.00 1.57 -1.93
N HIS A 44 0.40 1.09 -3.01
CA HIS A 44 0.53 -0.30 -3.43
C HIS A 44 2.02 -0.67 -3.53
N GLY A 45 2.48 -1.62 -2.69
CA GLY A 45 3.90 -2.00 -2.63
C GLY A 45 4.80 -1.14 -1.72
N ASN A 46 4.25 -0.33 -0.81
CA ASN A 46 5.05 0.33 0.23
C ASN A 46 4.53 -0.11 1.62
N PRO A 47 5.39 -0.69 2.49
CA PRO A 47 6.84 -0.79 2.42
C PRO A 47 7.37 -2.07 1.73
N THR A 48 6.72 -2.63 0.71
CA THR A 48 7.02 -4.03 0.26
C THR A 48 7.25 -4.16 -1.24
N TRP A 49 8.40 -4.71 -1.64
CA TRP A 49 8.74 -4.89 -3.06
C TRP A 49 8.94 -6.36 -3.41
N GLY A 50 8.14 -6.88 -4.36
CA GLY A 50 8.27 -8.24 -4.88
C GLY A 50 9.38 -8.33 -5.91
N MET A 51 10.45 -9.05 -5.60
CA MET A 51 11.65 -9.06 -6.46
C MET A 51 11.48 -9.90 -7.73
N LYS A 52 10.42 -10.72 -7.80
CA LYS A 52 10.04 -11.49 -8.98
C LYS A 52 8.97 -10.82 -9.85
N GLU A 53 8.57 -9.58 -9.53
CA GLU A 53 7.54 -8.88 -10.29
C GLU A 53 8.06 -8.37 -11.65
N PRO A 54 7.49 -8.77 -12.79
CA PRO A 54 7.99 -8.36 -14.10
C PRO A 54 7.75 -6.88 -14.42
N ALA A 55 6.68 -6.28 -13.89
CA ALA A 55 6.34 -4.88 -14.14
C ALA A 55 7.12 -3.90 -13.24
N PHE A 56 7.39 -4.32 -12.00
CA PHE A 56 8.08 -3.56 -10.96
C PHE A 56 9.39 -4.24 -10.59
N ARG A 57 10.34 -4.22 -11.52
CA ARG A 57 11.62 -4.93 -11.36
C ARG A 57 12.52 -4.30 -10.29
N PRO A 58 13.45 -5.06 -9.70
CA PRO A 58 14.43 -4.53 -8.73
C PRO A 58 15.16 -3.28 -9.20
N GLU A 59 15.49 -3.17 -10.49
CA GLU A 59 16.18 -1.98 -11.00
C GLU A 59 15.34 -0.71 -10.89
N LEU A 60 14.00 -0.82 -10.92
CA LEU A 60 13.12 0.32 -10.76
C LEU A 60 13.10 0.83 -9.32
N LEU A 61 13.12 -0.08 -8.35
CA LEU A 61 13.30 0.25 -6.93
C LEU A 61 14.61 1.02 -6.73
N GLU A 62 15.72 0.45 -7.18
CA GLU A 62 17.05 1.00 -6.91
C GLU A 62 17.31 2.33 -7.67
N ARG A 63 16.86 2.45 -8.92
CA ARG A 63 17.20 3.62 -9.76
C ARG A 63 16.24 4.80 -9.63
N TYR A 64 14.96 4.53 -9.37
CA TYR A 64 13.93 5.57 -9.39
C TYR A 64 13.31 5.73 -8.01
N TRP A 65 12.78 4.65 -7.44
CA TRP A 65 12.01 4.74 -6.20
C TRP A 65 12.84 5.28 -5.03
N LEU A 66 14.01 4.68 -4.75
CA LEU A 66 14.86 5.12 -3.64
C LEU A 66 15.54 6.46 -3.92
N ARG A 67 15.67 6.86 -5.19
CA ARG A 67 16.14 8.20 -5.57
C ARG A 67 15.10 9.26 -5.23
N ASP A 68 13.85 9.01 -5.60
CA ASP A 68 12.75 9.97 -5.44
C ASP A 68 12.20 9.97 -4.00
N PHE A 69 12.31 8.84 -3.30
CA PHE A 69 11.90 8.64 -1.91
C PHE A 69 13.07 8.13 -1.05
N PRO A 70 14.09 8.96 -0.78
CA PRO A 70 15.32 8.53 -0.08
C PRO A 70 15.13 8.14 1.38
N LYS A 71 13.94 8.38 1.95
CA LYS A 71 13.55 8.01 3.31
C LYS A 71 12.54 6.85 3.35
N ALA A 72 12.24 6.24 2.21
CA ALA A 72 11.32 5.11 2.17
C ALA A 72 11.96 3.90 2.86
N ASP A 73 11.26 3.34 3.85
CA ASP A 73 11.55 2.00 4.35
C ASP A 73 10.98 0.98 3.36
N VAL A 74 11.85 0.12 2.80
CA VAL A 74 11.44 -0.90 1.82
C VAL A 74 11.92 -2.29 2.23
N LEU A 75 10.96 -3.15 2.54
CA LEU A 75 11.10 -4.59 2.68
C LEU A 75 11.15 -5.24 1.29
N ARG A 76 12.30 -5.81 0.94
CA ARG A 76 12.48 -6.59 -0.30
C ARG A 76 12.06 -8.04 -0.05
N LEU A 77 11.20 -8.56 -0.91
CA LEU A 77 10.66 -9.92 -0.83
C LEU A 77 11.18 -10.73 -2.02
N GLU A 78 12.28 -11.44 -1.80
CA GLU A 78 13.03 -12.16 -2.84
C GLU A 78 12.23 -13.27 -3.54
N ASP A 79 11.24 -13.81 -2.85
CA ASP A 79 10.44 -14.94 -3.28
C ASP A 79 9.03 -14.57 -3.79
N ALA A 80 8.61 -13.30 -3.62
CA ALA A 80 7.28 -12.81 -3.96
C ALA A 80 7.22 -12.06 -5.31
N SER A 81 6.05 -12.07 -5.94
CA SER A 81 5.76 -11.43 -7.24
C SER A 81 4.59 -10.44 -7.10
N HIS A 82 3.56 -10.52 -7.95
CA HIS A 82 2.49 -9.53 -8.05
C HIS A 82 1.59 -9.45 -6.81
N TYR A 83 1.16 -10.61 -6.28
CA TYR A 83 0.23 -10.69 -5.15
C TYR A 83 0.98 -10.84 -3.83
N LEU A 84 1.75 -9.80 -3.48
CA LEU A 84 2.61 -9.77 -2.30
C LEU A 84 1.91 -10.20 -1.01
N GLN A 85 0.64 -9.82 -0.80
CA GLN A 85 -0.11 -10.22 0.38
C GLN A 85 -0.37 -11.73 0.41
N GLU A 86 -0.59 -12.36 -0.74
CA GLU A 86 -0.77 -13.82 -0.81
C GLU A 86 0.57 -14.53 -0.63
N ASP A 87 1.62 -14.05 -1.30
CA ASP A 87 2.96 -14.66 -1.29
C ASP A 87 3.70 -14.52 0.04
N ALA A 88 3.46 -13.45 0.81
CA ALA A 88 4.33 -13.08 1.92
C ALA A 88 3.64 -12.35 3.09
N HIS A 89 2.32 -12.49 3.28
CA HIS A 89 1.59 -11.83 4.40
C HIS A 89 2.29 -11.98 5.76
N GLU A 90 2.84 -13.17 6.05
CA GLU A 90 3.57 -13.48 7.29
C GLU A 90 4.80 -12.58 7.56
N ARG A 91 5.37 -11.97 6.51
CA ARG A 91 6.49 -11.01 6.60
C ARG A 91 6.01 -9.58 6.46
N ILE A 92 5.01 -9.35 5.62
CA ILE A 92 4.46 -8.01 5.35
C ILE A 92 3.74 -7.44 6.58
N VAL A 93 2.87 -8.23 7.21
CA VAL A 93 2.06 -7.75 8.33
C VAL A 93 2.92 -7.31 9.52
N PRO A 94 3.90 -8.11 9.99
CA PRO A 94 4.80 -7.66 11.07
C PRO A 94 5.59 -6.41 10.70
N ALA A 95 6.12 -6.33 9.47
CA ALA A 95 6.89 -5.17 9.02
C ALA A 95 6.05 -3.89 8.97
N LEU A 96 4.78 -3.98 8.55
CA LEU A 96 3.83 -2.88 8.59
C LEU A 96 3.56 -2.43 10.03
N VAL A 97 3.30 -3.37 10.94
CA VAL A 97 3.07 -3.07 12.36
C VAL A 97 4.29 -2.38 12.98
N GLU A 98 5.49 -2.87 12.68
CA GLU A 98 6.74 -2.26 13.16
C GLU A 98 6.93 -0.84 12.61
N PHE A 99 6.72 -0.64 11.30
CA PHE A 99 6.81 0.66 10.66
C PHE A 99 5.83 1.68 11.25
N LEU A 100 4.59 1.27 11.50
CA LEU A 100 3.60 2.11 12.16
C LEU A 100 3.96 2.38 13.63
N GLY A 101 4.59 1.43 14.33
CA GLY A 101 5.06 1.61 15.71
C GLY A 101 6.22 2.60 15.85
N ARG A 102 7.00 2.83 14.79
CA ARG A 102 8.06 3.87 14.74
C ARG A 102 7.50 5.26 14.38
N SER A 103 6.18 5.39 14.21
CA SER A 103 5.53 6.56 13.60
C SER A 103 4.90 7.58 14.53
#